data_AF-A0A8C4SXW5-F1
#
_entry.id   AF-A0A8C4SXW5-F1
#
_cell.length_a   1.000
_cell.length_b   1.000
_cell.length_c   1.000
_cell.angle_alpha   90.00
_cell.angle_beta   90.00
_cell.angle_gamma   90.00
#
_symmetry.space_group_name_H-M   'P 1'
#
loop_
_entity.id
_entity.type
_entity.pdbx_description
1 polymer ?
#
loop_
_entity_poly.entity_id
_entity_poly.type
_entity_poly.pdbx_seq_one_letter_code
_entity_poly.pdbx_strand_id
1 'polypeptide(L)'
;PAIEASLLDDLCNLPNLTEESILANLRLRFQHHSIYTYAGSILIAINPFKFLSIYNPKYVKKYDNHQLGKLEPHIFAIADVAYHTMLKKQVNQCIVISGESGSGKTQSTSFLIHCLTALSQKGYASGVERTILGAGPVLEVGEENSVAGSNRGRPP
;
A
#
# COMPACT_ATOMS: atom_id res chain seq x y z
N PRO A 1 31.00 -11.89 13.91
CA PRO A 1 30.00 -12.67 13.14
C PRO A 1 29.12 -11.71 12.33
N ALA A 2 29.32 -11.68 11.01
CA ALA A 2 28.47 -10.89 10.12
C ALA A 2 27.04 -11.42 10.25
N ILE A 3 26.10 -10.55 10.61
CA ILE A 3 24.68 -10.85 10.57
C ILE A 3 24.40 -11.19 9.11
N GLU A 4 24.14 -12.46 8.83
CA GLU A 4 23.69 -12.91 7.52
C GLU A 4 22.37 -12.18 7.25
N ALA A 5 22.44 -11.11 6.45
CA ALA A 5 21.30 -10.28 6.14
C ALA A 5 20.33 -11.14 5.33
N SER A 6 19.40 -11.77 6.03
CA SER A 6 18.39 -12.64 5.44
C SER A 6 17.41 -11.77 4.66
N LEU A 7 17.24 -12.02 3.36
CA LEU A 7 16.32 -11.32 2.46
C LEU A 7 14.85 -11.70 2.77
N LEU A 8 14.40 -11.41 3.98
CA LEU A 8 13.09 -11.83 4.47
C LEU A 8 11.99 -10.92 3.94
N ASP A 9 10.92 -11.53 3.46
CA ASP A 9 9.73 -10.83 3.02
C ASP A 9 8.91 -10.26 4.18
N ASP A 10 9.01 -10.85 5.36
CA ASP A 10 8.34 -10.39 6.58
C ASP A 10 9.36 -10.19 7.71
N LEU A 11 9.43 -8.96 8.21
CA LEU A 11 10.33 -8.57 9.30
C LEU A 11 9.99 -9.28 10.62
N CYS A 12 8.77 -9.77 10.79
CA CYS A 12 8.40 -10.58 11.96
C CYS A 12 9.15 -11.92 12.03
N ASN A 13 9.77 -12.36 10.94
CA ASN A 13 10.58 -13.58 10.89
C ASN A 13 12.07 -13.34 11.18
N LEU A 14 12.47 -12.10 11.49
CA LEU A 14 13.85 -11.82 11.88
C LEU A 14 14.19 -12.51 13.22
N PRO A 15 15.36 -13.15 13.34
CA PRO A 15 15.74 -13.85 14.57
C PRO A 15 15.94 -12.89 15.75
N ASN A 16 16.45 -11.69 15.49
CA ASN A 16 16.58 -10.60 16.44
C ASN A 16 15.91 -9.37 15.82
N LEU A 17 14.87 -8.84 16.46
CA LEU A 17 14.15 -7.66 15.98
C LEU A 17 14.78 -6.38 16.55
N THR A 18 15.95 -5.99 16.01
CA THR A 18 16.62 -4.73 16.35
C THR A 18 16.55 -3.73 15.20
N GLU A 19 16.75 -2.44 15.48
CA GLU A 19 16.79 -1.40 14.45
C GLU A 19 17.83 -1.72 13.36
N GLU A 20 19.01 -2.19 13.76
CA GLU A 20 20.09 -2.56 12.84
C GLU A 20 19.67 -3.71 11.92
N SER A 21 19.02 -4.74 12.47
CA SER A 21 18.56 -5.91 11.71
C SER A 21 17.47 -5.55 10.70
N ILE A 22 16.53 -4.68 11.09
CA ILE A 22 15.44 -4.21 10.25
C ILE A 22 16.01 -3.39 9.11
N LEU A 23 16.88 -2.42 9.44
CA LEU A 23 17.52 -1.55 8.47
C LEU A 23 18.40 -2.34 7.50
N ALA A 24 19.13 -3.35 7.99
CA ALA A 24 19.93 -4.24 7.15
C ALA A 24 19.07 -5.01 6.15
N ASN A 25 17.96 -5.62 6.58
CA ASN A 25 17.06 -6.33 5.66
C ASN A 25 16.43 -5.37 4.63
N LEU A 26 15.91 -4.23 5.08
CA LEU A 26 15.30 -3.22 4.20
C LEU A 26 16.29 -2.69 3.15
N ARG A 27 17.54 -2.41 3.56
CA ARG A 27 18.62 -1.99 2.64
C ARG A 27 18.93 -3.07 1.61
N LEU A 28 19.07 -4.32 2.04
CA LEU A 28 19.37 -5.42 1.14
C LEU A 28 18.24 -5.65 0.13
N ARG A 29 16.98 -5.68 0.60
CA ARG A 29 15.80 -5.80 -0.28
C ARG A 29 15.74 -4.68 -1.30
N PHE A 30 16.01 -3.44 -0.88
CA PHE A 30 16.04 -2.29 -1.78
C PHE A 30 17.11 -2.42 -2.87
N GLN A 31 18.32 -2.89 -2.52
CA GLN A 31 19.39 -3.19 -3.49
C GLN A 31 18.97 -4.27 -4.50
N HIS A 32 18.16 -5.23 -4.07
CA HIS A 32 17.53 -6.25 -4.91
C HIS A 32 16.24 -5.79 -5.60
N HIS A 33 15.98 -4.48 -5.67
CA HIS A 33 14.79 -3.89 -6.30
C HIS A 33 13.45 -4.31 -5.68
N SER A 34 13.47 -4.88 -4.47
CA SER A 34 12.30 -5.26 -3.70
C SER A 34 11.94 -4.12 -2.74
N ILE A 35 11.02 -3.27 -3.17
CA ILE A 35 10.66 -2.04 -2.43
C ILE A 35 9.61 -2.26 -1.34
N TYR A 36 8.97 -3.42 -1.34
CA TYR A 36 7.90 -3.78 -0.42
C TYR A 36 8.40 -4.84 0.56
N THR A 37 8.02 -4.69 1.83
CA THR A 37 8.35 -5.65 2.90
C THR A 37 7.19 -5.71 3.88
N TYR A 38 6.82 -6.90 4.34
CA TYR A 38 5.82 -7.06 5.39
C TYR A 38 6.42 -6.83 6.78
N ALA A 39 5.55 -6.41 7.69
CA ALA A 39 5.73 -6.51 9.13
C ALA A 39 4.39 -7.01 9.69
N GLY A 40 4.18 -8.33 9.65
CA GLY A 40 2.88 -8.95 9.89
C GLY A 40 1.82 -8.44 8.91
N SER A 41 0.80 -7.73 9.41
CA SER A 41 -0.26 -7.17 8.56
C SER A 41 0.07 -5.79 7.95
N ILE A 42 1.21 -5.21 8.30
CA ILE A 42 1.66 -3.90 7.81
C ILE A 42 2.52 -4.11 6.57
N LEU A 43 2.38 -3.22 5.58
CA LEU A 43 3.26 -3.16 4.41
C LEU A 43 4.16 -1.93 4.50
N ILE A 44 5.47 -2.16 4.54
CA ILE A 44 6.49 -1.14 4.42
C ILE A 44 6.82 -0.96 2.94
N ALA A 45 6.77 0.29 2.47
CA ALA A 45 7.10 0.67 1.11
C ALA A 45 8.26 1.67 1.11
N ILE A 46 9.32 1.38 0.36
CA ILE A 46 10.46 2.28 0.17
C ILE A 46 10.37 2.89 -1.23
N ASN A 47 10.31 4.21 -1.33
CA ASN A 47 10.21 4.89 -2.63
C ASN A 47 11.47 4.64 -3.48
N PRO A 48 11.38 3.98 -4.66
CA PRO A 48 12.53 3.76 -5.52
C PRO A 48 12.97 4.99 -6.32
N PHE A 49 12.22 6.09 -6.29
CA PHE A 49 12.41 7.29 -7.12
C PHE A 49 12.50 7.00 -8.63
N LYS A 50 11.98 5.85 -9.06
CA LYS A 50 11.91 5.42 -10.46
C LYS A 50 10.67 4.57 -10.68
N PHE A 51 10.26 4.47 -11.94
CA PHE A 51 9.17 3.56 -12.31
C PHE A 51 9.64 2.09 -12.21
N LEU A 52 8.79 1.24 -11.65
CA LEU A 52 8.97 -0.21 -11.63
C LEU A 52 7.83 -0.88 -12.39
N SER A 53 8.13 -1.90 -13.19
CA SER A 53 7.16 -2.61 -14.04
C SER A 53 6.28 -3.61 -13.27
N ILE A 54 6.07 -3.40 -11.97
CA ILE A 54 5.32 -4.28 -11.04
C ILE A 54 3.85 -3.89 -10.86
N TYR A 55 3.39 -2.81 -11.50
CA TYR A 55 2.02 -2.28 -11.36
C TYR A 55 1.08 -2.60 -12.53
N ASN A 56 1.39 -3.64 -13.30
CA ASN A 56 0.64 -3.98 -14.51
C ASN A 56 -0.51 -4.97 -14.22
N PRO A 57 -1.46 -5.17 -15.15
CA PRO A 57 -2.61 -6.07 -14.95
C PRO A 57 -2.25 -7.53 -14.62
N LYS A 58 -1.05 -8.01 -14.98
CA LYS A 58 -0.60 -9.35 -14.60
C LYS A 58 -0.38 -9.46 -13.09
N TYR A 59 0.10 -8.40 -12.45
CA TYR A 59 0.29 -8.36 -11.01
C TYR A 59 -1.05 -8.29 -10.27
N VAL A 60 -2.03 -7.53 -10.77
CA VAL A 60 -3.38 -7.54 -10.20
C VAL A 60 -3.95 -8.96 -10.17
N LYS A 61 -3.82 -9.71 -11.28
CA LYS A 61 -4.23 -11.12 -11.34
C LYS A 61 -3.39 -12.04 -10.45
N LYS A 62 -2.10 -11.76 -10.28
CA LYS A 62 -1.19 -12.57 -9.44
C LYS A 62 -1.62 -12.55 -7.97
N TYR A 63 -2.06 -11.39 -7.47
CA TYR A 63 -2.42 -11.21 -6.07
C TYR A 63 -3.90 -11.47 -5.75
N ASP A 64 -4.73 -11.68 -6.77
CA ASP A 64 -6.17 -11.89 -6.63
C ASP A 64 -6.49 -13.16 -5.81
N ASN A 65 -7.29 -13.01 -4.76
CA ASN A 65 -7.80 -14.06 -3.88
C ASN A 65 -6.69 -14.90 -3.20
N HIS A 66 -5.66 -14.23 -2.68
CA HIS A 66 -4.58 -14.86 -1.93
C HIS A 66 -4.53 -14.37 -0.47
N GLN A 67 -4.13 -15.26 0.45
CA GLN A 67 -3.88 -14.84 1.83
C GLN A 67 -2.60 -14.00 1.92
N LEU A 68 -2.62 -12.99 2.80
CA LEU A 68 -1.44 -12.16 3.08
C LEU A 68 -0.26 -13.04 3.51
N GLY A 69 0.94 -12.75 2.98
CA GLY A 69 2.16 -13.50 3.29
C GLY A 69 2.34 -14.81 2.52
N LYS A 70 1.38 -15.23 1.67
CA LYS A 70 1.58 -16.39 0.75
C LYS A 70 2.40 -16.05 -0.48
N LEU A 71 2.37 -14.78 -0.90
CA LEU A 71 3.13 -14.25 -2.01
C LEU A 71 4.13 -13.21 -1.48
N GLU A 72 5.06 -12.81 -2.35
CA GLU A 72 6.01 -11.75 -2.06
C GLU A 72 5.28 -10.43 -1.68
N PRO A 73 5.90 -9.55 -0.87
CA PRO A 73 5.27 -8.33 -0.42
C PRO A 73 4.91 -7.41 -1.57
N HIS A 74 3.66 -6.96 -1.60
CA HIS A 74 3.18 -6.05 -2.62
C HIS A 74 1.94 -5.29 -2.18
N ILE A 75 1.78 -4.07 -2.69
CA ILE A 75 0.62 -3.21 -2.38
C ILE A 75 -0.71 -3.81 -2.87
N PHE A 76 -0.69 -4.57 -3.97
CA PHE A 76 -1.88 -5.28 -4.46
C PHE A 76 -2.33 -6.41 -3.53
N ALA A 77 -1.44 -7.01 -2.74
CA ALA A 77 -1.86 -7.95 -1.70
C ALA A 77 -2.72 -7.27 -0.61
N ILE A 78 -2.40 -6.01 -0.28
CA ILE A 78 -3.18 -5.23 0.69
C ILE A 78 -4.55 -4.87 0.12
N ALA A 79 -4.61 -4.45 -1.16
CA ALA A 79 -5.88 -4.22 -1.85
C ALA A 79 -6.74 -5.48 -1.91
N ASP A 80 -6.15 -6.63 -2.26
CA ASP A 80 -6.85 -7.92 -2.34
C ASP A 80 -7.46 -8.33 -1.00
N VAL A 81 -6.65 -8.30 0.07
CA VAL A 81 -7.10 -8.68 1.42
C VAL A 81 -8.19 -7.74 1.91
N ALA A 82 -8.06 -6.42 1.68
CA ALA A 82 -9.11 -5.47 2.06
C ALA A 82 -10.41 -5.73 1.29
N TYR A 83 -10.33 -5.91 -0.04
CA TYR A 83 -11.50 -6.16 -0.87
C TYR A 83 -12.23 -7.46 -0.47
N HIS A 84 -11.50 -8.57 -0.37
CA HIS A 84 -12.09 -9.86 0.00
C HIS A 84 -12.59 -9.88 1.45
N THR A 85 -11.93 -9.16 2.37
CA THR A 85 -12.42 -9.01 3.75
C THR A 85 -13.73 -8.23 3.78
N MET A 86 -13.84 -7.15 3.01
CA MET A 86 -15.08 -6.38 2.86
C MET A 86 -16.22 -7.27 2.37
N LEU A 87 -16.00 -8.06 1.31
CA LEU A 87 -17.01 -8.96 0.76
C LEU A 87 -17.39 -10.09 1.73
N LYS A 88 -16.41 -10.72 2.38
CA LYS A 88 -16.65 -11.87 3.27
C LYS A 88 -17.34 -11.46 4.57
N LYS A 89 -16.89 -10.36 5.17
CA LYS A 89 -17.38 -9.91 6.49
C LYS A 89 -18.52 -8.91 6.39
N GLN A 90 -18.77 -8.32 5.21
CA GLN A 90 -19.77 -7.27 5.00
C GLN A 90 -19.55 -6.06 5.93
N VAL A 91 -18.29 -5.69 6.16
CA VAL A 91 -17.91 -4.54 6.99
C VAL A 91 -16.95 -3.63 6.23
N ASN A 92 -17.10 -2.32 6.45
CA ASN A 92 -16.27 -1.29 5.83
C ASN A 92 -14.78 -1.51 6.19
N GLN A 93 -13.90 -1.37 5.20
CA GLN A 93 -12.46 -1.46 5.37
C GLN A 93 -11.81 -0.08 5.23
N CYS A 94 -10.70 0.11 5.94
CA CYS A 94 -9.89 1.32 5.85
C CYS A 94 -8.43 0.92 5.66
N ILE A 95 -7.78 1.49 4.65
CA ILE A 95 -6.34 1.38 4.44
C ILE A 95 -5.73 2.73 4.79
N VAL A 96 -4.87 2.75 5.82
CA VAL A 96 -4.16 3.95 6.26
C VAL A 96 -2.77 3.96 5.66
N ILE A 97 -2.39 5.05 5.00
CA ILE A 97 -1.06 5.24 4.40
C ILE A 97 -0.39 6.41 5.11
N SER A 98 0.72 6.13 5.77
CA SER A 98 1.50 7.13 6.51
C SER A 98 2.93 7.22 5.97
N GLY A 99 3.60 8.33 6.25
CA GLY A 99 4.98 8.57 5.85
C GLY A 99 5.27 10.06 5.61
N GLU A 100 6.54 10.39 5.50
CA GLU A 100 7.03 11.76 5.28
C GLU A 100 6.66 12.31 3.89
N SER A 101 6.89 13.60 3.68
CA SER A 101 6.74 14.21 2.34
C SER A 101 7.68 13.51 1.34
N GLY A 102 7.18 13.23 0.13
CA GLY A 102 7.96 12.54 -0.91
C GLY A 102 8.13 11.03 -0.74
N SER A 103 7.57 10.41 0.32
CA SER A 103 7.70 8.95 0.56
C SER A 103 6.91 8.07 -0.42
N GLY A 104 6.10 8.66 -1.31
CA GLY A 104 5.31 7.92 -2.29
C GLY A 104 3.87 7.58 -1.85
N LYS A 105 3.33 8.25 -0.82
CA LYS A 105 1.94 8.07 -0.36
C LYS A 105 0.92 8.20 -1.49
N THR A 106 0.95 9.32 -2.23
CA THR A 106 0.01 9.60 -3.34
C THR A 106 0.05 8.53 -4.43
N GLN A 107 1.25 8.06 -4.80
CA GLN A 107 1.40 6.99 -5.79
C GLN A 107 0.86 5.66 -5.26
N SER A 108 1.14 5.34 -4.00
CA SER A 108 0.61 4.15 -3.32
C SER A 108 -0.92 4.16 -3.28
N THR A 109 -1.54 5.29 -2.95
CA THR A 109 -3.00 5.48 -3.01
C THR A 109 -3.53 5.23 -4.41
N SER A 110 -2.90 5.81 -5.44
CA SER A 110 -3.30 5.62 -6.84
C SER A 110 -3.27 4.14 -7.23
N PHE A 111 -2.19 3.40 -6.90
CA PHE A 111 -2.10 1.97 -7.19
C PHE A 111 -3.17 1.14 -6.48
N LEU A 112 -3.50 1.47 -5.23
CA LEU A 112 -4.59 0.82 -4.49
C LEU A 112 -5.94 1.04 -5.17
N ILE A 113 -6.27 2.29 -5.53
CA ILE A 113 -7.53 2.63 -6.21
C ILE A 113 -7.63 1.87 -7.53
N HIS A 114 -6.57 1.84 -8.34
CA HIS A 114 -6.54 1.11 -9.61
C HIS A 114 -6.77 -0.40 -9.41
N CYS A 115 -6.11 -1.01 -8.41
CA CYS A 115 -6.28 -2.42 -8.10
C CYS A 115 -7.71 -2.73 -7.62
N LEU A 116 -8.24 -1.95 -6.67
CA LEU A 116 -9.60 -2.11 -6.16
C LEU A 116 -10.67 -1.93 -7.25
N THR A 117 -10.46 -1.00 -8.18
CA THR A 117 -11.34 -0.79 -9.33
C THR A 117 -11.36 -2.01 -10.24
N ALA A 118 -10.17 -2.57 -10.53
CA ALA A 118 -10.05 -3.76 -11.36
C ALA A 118 -10.68 -5.02 -10.70
N LEU A 119 -10.48 -5.21 -9.40
CA LEU A 119 -11.12 -6.29 -8.63
C LEU A 119 -12.65 -6.15 -8.64
N SER A 120 -13.16 -4.93 -8.46
CA SER A 120 -14.59 -4.64 -8.48
C SER A 120 -15.22 -4.96 -9.85
N GLN A 121 -14.58 -4.52 -10.96
CA GLN A 121 -15.03 -4.82 -12.33
C GLN A 121 -15.13 -6.32 -12.62
N LYS A 122 -14.22 -7.13 -12.08
CA LYS A 122 -14.28 -8.60 -12.19
C LYS A 122 -15.48 -9.16 -11.41
N GLY A 123 -15.77 -8.63 -10.23
CA GLY A 123 -16.95 -8.98 -9.44
C GLY A 123 -18.27 -8.68 -10.16
N TYR A 124 -18.37 -7.55 -10.88
CA TYR A 124 -19.57 -7.17 -11.64
C TYR A 124 -19.91 -8.13 -12.78
N ALA A 125 -18.92 -8.77 -13.42
CA ALA A 125 -19.18 -9.77 -14.45
C ALA A 125 -19.83 -11.06 -13.90
N SER A 126 -19.86 -11.25 -12.58
CA SER A 126 -20.38 -12.45 -11.91
C SER A 126 -21.77 -12.30 -11.26
N GLY A 127 -22.49 -11.18 -11.49
CA GLY A 127 -23.94 -11.16 -11.32
C GLY A 127 -24.52 -10.64 -10.00
N VAL A 128 -23.83 -9.79 -9.23
CA VAL A 128 -24.47 -9.06 -8.11
C VAL A 128 -24.08 -7.59 -8.13
N GLU A 129 -25.08 -6.73 -8.34
CA GLU A 129 -25.00 -5.27 -8.19
C GLU A 129 -24.81 -4.85 -6.72
N ARG A 130 -23.88 -3.91 -6.46
CA ARG A 130 -24.19 -2.63 -5.78
C ARG A 130 -22.96 -1.72 -5.71
N THR A 131 -23.24 -0.44 -5.92
CA THR A 131 -22.46 0.76 -5.59
C THR A 131 -21.05 0.85 -6.17
N ILE A 132 -20.98 1.54 -7.31
CA ILE A 132 -19.77 2.11 -7.88
C ILE A 132 -19.02 2.87 -6.79
N LEU A 133 -17.75 2.50 -6.54
CA LEU A 133 -16.78 3.33 -5.82
C LEU A 133 -16.59 4.61 -6.63
N GLY A 134 -17.46 5.60 -6.41
CA GLY A 134 -17.31 6.97 -6.84
C GLY A 134 -16.22 7.65 -6.04
N ALA A 135 -14.98 7.19 -6.19
CA ALA A 135 -13.80 7.96 -5.86
C ALA A 135 -13.01 8.14 -7.16
N GLY A 136 -13.52 9.05 -8.01
CA GLY A 136 -12.60 9.80 -8.86
C GLY A 136 -11.55 10.48 -7.97
N PRO A 137 -10.40 10.87 -8.52
CA PRO A 137 -9.36 11.51 -7.73
C PRO A 137 -9.90 12.84 -7.18
N VAL A 138 -10.39 12.82 -5.94
CA VAL A 138 -10.31 13.98 -5.06
C VAL A 138 -8.86 14.02 -4.64
N LEU A 139 -8.01 14.44 -5.60
CA LEU A 139 -6.70 14.98 -5.35
C LEU A 139 -6.97 16.25 -4.54
N GLU A 140 -6.92 16.08 -3.23
CA GLU A 140 -6.92 17.17 -2.27
C GLU A 140 -5.73 18.07 -2.62
N VAL A 141 -6.04 19.17 -3.32
CA VAL A 141 -5.23 20.38 -3.36
C VAL A 141 -5.31 20.95 -1.94
N GLY A 142 -4.50 20.39 -1.06
CA GLY A 142 -4.28 20.82 0.30
C GLY A 142 -2.78 20.98 0.53
N GLU A 143 -2.13 21.76 -0.33
CA GLU A 143 -0.88 22.42 0.07
C GLU A 143 -1.25 23.37 1.21
N GLU A 144 -1.12 22.90 2.46
CA GLU A 144 -1.00 23.79 3.61
C GLU A 144 0.32 24.56 3.48
N ASN A 145 0.29 25.65 2.71
CA ASN A 145 1.29 26.69 2.83
C ASN A 145 1.14 27.32 4.22
N SER A 146 2.01 26.88 5.12
CA SER A 146 2.28 27.56 6.38
C SER A 146 2.88 28.93 6.08
N VAL A 147 2.05 29.98 6.03
CA VAL A 147 2.49 31.37 6.22
C VAL A 147 1.57 32.05 7.21
N ALA A 148 2.17 32.45 8.33
CA ALA A 148 1.56 33.23 9.39
C ALA A 148 1.01 34.58 8.87
N GLY A 149 -0.13 35.03 9.41
CA GLY A 149 -0.48 36.46 9.39
C GLY A 149 -1.97 36.81 9.36
N SER A 150 -2.51 37.11 10.55
CA SER A 150 -3.40 38.25 10.84
C SER A 150 -4.80 38.38 10.18
N ASN A 151 -5.80 38.20 11.05
CA ASN A 151 -6.99 39.05 11.23
C ASN A 151 -8.19 39.03 10.24
N ARG A 152 -9.33 38.71 10.87
CA ARG A 152 -10.68 39.31 10.76
C ARG A 152 -11.61 38.87 9.61
N GLY A 153 -12.76 38.31 10.02
CA GLY A 153 -14.04 38.49 9.34
C GLY A 153 -14.92 37.25 9.22
N ARG A 154 -15.80 37.03 10.22
CA ARG A 154 -17.15 36.44 10.01
C ARG A 154 -18.00 37.42 9.16
N PRO A 155 -19.21 37.11 8.67
CA PRO A 155 -19.90 35.85 8.32
C PRO A 155 -20.57 36.03 6.91
N PRO A 156 -21.81 35.62 6.54
CA PRO A 156 -23.00 35.15 7.29
C PRO A 156 -23.04 33.64 7.56
#